data_AF-A0ABC9FBP5-F1
#
_entry.id   AF-A0ABC9FBP5-F1
#
_cell.length_a   1.000
_cell.length_b   1.000
_cell.length_c   1.000
_cell.angle_alpha   90.00
_cell.angle_beta   90.00
_cell.angle_gamma   90.00
#
_symmetry.space_group_name_H-M   'P 1'
#
loop_
_entity.id
_entity.type
_entity.pdbx_description
1 polymer ?
#
loop_
_entity_poly.entity_id
_entity_poly.type
_entity_poly.pdbx_seq_one_letter_code
_entity_poly.pdbx_strand_id
1 'polypeptide(L)'
;MAPSSKKFLIALLVAFAISLQPSAAIRIPPLFPCIPFLPKIPFLPCYQPPPEPPVKDITECWTPLMKMMPCTGFLTNASVTEAPSACCKGFSSVADDGGAICYCHIGNGDVAKLLPAPMNFTRMYSLPRLCHVIIRLEAFAHCNPEKNGVPPITPPSPSAPSSPAP
;
A
#
# COMPACT_ATOMS: atom_id res chain seq x y z
N MET A 1 40.51 -8.50 -42.11
CA MET A 1 39.74 -7.86 -43.20
C MET A 1 38.56 -7.10 -42.58
N ALA A 2 38.53 -5.78 -42.67
CA ALA A 2 37.44 -4.94 -42.16
C ALA A 2 36.30 -4.85 -43.21
N PRO A 3 35.03 -5.04 -42.83
CA PRO A 3 33.92 -4.88 -43.77
C PRO A 3 33.67 -3.39 -44.10
N SER A 4 33.40 -3.14 -45.38
CA SER A 4 33.27 -1.81 -46.00
C SER A 4 32.10 -1.00 -45.42
N SER A 5 32.42 0.12 -44.77
CA SER A 5 31.52 1.04 -44.06
C SER A 5 30.38 1.62 -44.91
N LYS A 6 30.57 1.73 -46.22
CA LYS A 6 29.57 2.28 -47.16
C LYS A 6 28.36 1.37 -47.33
N LYS A 7 28.54 0.04 -47.31
CA LYS A 7 27.43 -0.91 -47.47
C LYS A 7 26.56 -0.97 -46.21
N PHE A 8 27.17 -0.76 -45.04
CA PHE A 8 26.47 -0.72 -43.76
C PHE A 8 25.62 0.54 -43.61
N LEU A 9 26.14 1.70 -44.04
CA LEU A 9 25.40 2.96 -44.02
C LEU A 9 24.17 2.95 -44.94
N ILE A 10 24.27 2.36 -46.14
CA ILE A 10 23.13 2.27 -47.06
C ILE A 10 22.07 1.30 -46.52
N ALA A 11 22.47 0.18 -45.93
CA ALA A 11 21.53 -0.76 -45.29
C ALA A 11 20.80 -0.13 -44.10
N LEU A 12 21.49 0.70 -43.30
CA LEU A 12 20.90 1.43 -42.18
C LEU A 12 19.87 2.49 -42.64
N LEU A 13 20.17 3.22 -43.72
CA LEU A 13 19.26 4.26 -44.24
C LEU A 13 17.99 3.67 -44.86
N VAL A 14 18.08 2.52 -45.54
CA VAL A 14 16.90 1.83 -46.10
C VAL A 14 16.05 1.21 -45.00
N ALA A 15 16.65 0.71 -43.91
CA ALA A 15 15.90 0.21 -42.75
C ALA A 15 15.17 1.33 -41.98
N PHE A 16 15.75 2.53 -41.91
CA PHE A 16 15.13 3.67 -41.22
C PHE A 16 13.92 4.24 -41.98
N ALA A 17 13.93 4.17 -43.32
CA ALA A 17 12.83 4.66 -44.15
C ALA A 17 11.57 3.77 -44.12
N ILE A 18 11.70 2.47 -43.81
CA ILE A 18 10.57 1.52 -43.78
C ILE A 18 9.83 1.52 -42.43
N SER A 19 10.43 2.09 -41.37
CA SER A 19 9.82 2.13 -40.03
C SER A 19 8.94 3.36 -39.77
N LEU A 20 8.84 4.30 -40.71
CA LEU A 20 7.81 5.35 -40.66
C LEU A 20 6.48 4.80 -41.15
N GLN A 21 5.90 3.88 -40.37
CA GLN A 21 4.50 3.53 -40.46
C GLN A 21 3.67 4.75 -40.02
N PRO A 22 2.83 5.33 -40.88
CA PRO A 22 1.94 6.43 -40.53
C PRO A 22 0.72 5.87 -39.81
N SER A 23 0.87 5.41 -38.57
CA SER A 23 -0.24 5.01 -37.69
C SER A 23 0.16 5.00 -36.22
N ALA A 24 1.06 5.88 -35.81
CA ALA A 24 1.09 6.27 -34.40
C ALA A 24 -0.03 7.29 -34.18
N ALA A 25 -1.26 6.79 -34.02
CA ALA A 25 -2.22 7.51 -33.19
C ALA A 25 -1.48 7.79 -31.87
N ILE A 26 -1.26 9.07 -31.58
CA ILE A 26 -0.69 9.53 -30.33
C ILE A 26 -1.51 8.88 -29.22
N ARG A 27 -0.97 7.82 -28.60
CA ARG A 27 -1.55 7.24 -27.39
C ARG A 27 -1.20 8.21 -26.27
N ILE A 28 -2.00 9.27 -26.15
CA ILE A 28 -2.03 10.07 -24.93
C ILE A 28 -2.32 9.06 -23.81
N PRO A 29 -1.44 8.90 -22.80
CA PRO A 29 -1.77 8.08 -21.65
C PRO A 29 -3.10 8.61 -21.06
N PRO A 30 -4.04 7.73 -20.68
CA PRO A 30 -5.36 8.16 -20.21
C PRO A 30 -5.18 9.04 -18.96
N LEU A 31 -5.44 10.34 -19.10
CA LEU A 31 -5.15 11.33 -18.06
C LEU A 31 -6.19 11.35 -16.94
N PHE A 32 -7.38 10.74 -17.13
CA PHE A 32 -8.49 10.89 -16.18
C PHE A 32 -9.37 9.63 -16.01
N PRO A 33 -9.83 9.34 -14.78
CA PRO A 33 -10.85 8.31 -14.50
C PRO A 33 -12.19 8.71 -15.12
N CYS A 34 -12.97 7.72 -15.59
CA CYS A 34 -14.29 7.98 -16.19
C CYS A 34 -15.27 8.51 -15.11
N ILE A 35 -15.71 9.78 -15.22
CA ILE A 35 -16.73 10.36 -14.34
C ILE A 35 -18.12 9.97 -14.86
N PRO A 36 -18.96 9.25 -14.09
CA PRO A 36 -20.34 9.04 -14.48
C PRO A 36 -21.05 10.41 -14.55
N PHE A 37 -21.92 10.63 -15.54
CA PHE A 37 -22.66 11.88 -15.83
C PHE A 37 -22.00 12.93 -16.75
N LEU A 38 -20.75 12.78 -17.20
CA LEU A 38 -20.24 13.66 -18.26
C LEU A 38 -20.57 13.13 -19.68
N PRO A 39 -20.93 14.01 -20.63
CA PRO A 39 -21.07 13.63 -22.03
C PRO A 39 -19.72 13.07 -22.53
N LYS A 40 -19.76 11.86 -23.11
CA LYS A 40 -18.57 11.20 -23.67
C LYS A 40 -17.98 12.08 -24.77
N ILE A 41 -16.85 12.73 -24.49
CA ILE A 41 -16.08 13.43 -25.52
C ILE A 41 -15.39 12.35 -26.36
N PRO A 42 -15.64 12.26 -27.68
CA PRO A 42 -15.19 11.14 -28.54
C PRO A 42 -13.68 10.89 -28.60
N PHE A 43 -12.84 11.74 -28.00
CA PHE A 43 -11.39 11.76 -28.17
C PHE A 43 -10.57 11.54 -26.88
N LEU A 44 -11.21 11.35 -25.72
CA LEU A 44 -10.48 11.05 -24.48
C LEU A 44 -10.71 9.60 -24.03
N PRO A 45 -9.74 8.69 -24.23
CA PRO A 45 -9.81 7.37 -23.62
C PRO A 45 -9.75 7.52 -22.10
N CYS A 46 -10.82 7.15 -21.41
CA CYS A 46 -10.86 7.12 -19.95
C CYS A 46 -10.59 5.70 -19.45
N TYR A 47 -9.90 5.60 -18.32
CA TYR A 47 -9.61 4.31 -17.68
C TYR A 47 -10.68 4.03 -16.62
N GLN A 48 -11.33 2.86 -16.69
CA GLN A 48 -12.13 2.34 -15.58
C GLN A 48 -11.16 1.64 -14.61
N PRO A 49 -10.97 2.15 -13.38
CA PRO A 49 -10.23 1.41 -12.39
C PRO A 49 -10.91 0.05 -12.15
N PRO A 50 -10.13 -1.02 -11.93
CA PRO A 50 -10.69 -2.33 -11.57
C PRO A 50 -11.62 -2.18 -10.36
N PRO A 51 -12.70 -2.98 -10.26
CA PRO A 51 -13.52 -3.03 -9.05
C PRO A 51 -12.61 -3.27 -7.85
N GLU A 52 -12.67 -2.38 -6.85
CA GLU A 52 -11.94 -2.60 -5.60
C GLU A 52 -12.42 -3.92 -4.98
N PRO A 53 -11.50 -4.78 -4.53
CA PRO A 53 -11.90 -5.98 -3.79
C PRO A 53 -12.73 -5.56 -2.56
N PRO A 54 -13.70 -6.38 -2.14
CA PRO A 54 -14.49 -6.09 -0.94
C PRO A 54 -13.54 -5.91 0.24
N VAL A 55 -13.65 -4.75 0.91
CA VAL A 55 -12.89 -4.47 2.12
C VAL A 55 -13.27 -5.54 3.14
N LYS A 56 -12.29 -6.30 3.60
CA LYS A 56 -12.51 -7.28 4.65
C LYS A 56 -12.76 -6.52 5.95
N ASP A 57 -13.99 -6.56 6.44
CA ASP A 57 -14.36 -5.92 7.70
C ASP A 57 -13.60 -6.59 8.85
N ILE A 58 -12.65 -5.86 9.43
CA ILE A 58 -11.95 -6.24 10.66
C ILE A 58 -12.67 -5.62 11.86
N THR A 59 -12.91 -6.45 12.86
CA THR A 59 -13.66 -6.10 14.07
C THR A 59 -12.78 -5.61 15.22
N GLU A 60 -11.47 -5.90 15.16
CA GLU A 60 -10.45 -5.50 16.13
C GLU A 60 -9.07 -5.45 15.46
N CYS A 61 -8.13 -4.75 16.09
CA CYS A 61 -6.83 -4.44 15.51
C CYS A 61 -5.64 -5.20 16.09
N TRP A 62 -5.78 -5.86 17.24
CA TRP A 62 -4.76 -6.72 17.84
C TRP A 62 -4.36 -7.88 16.94
N THR A 63 -5.30 -8.70 16.44
CA THR A 63 -4.95 -9.86 15.61
C THR A 63 -4.21 -9.48 14.33
N PRO A 64 -4.65 -8.46 13.55
CA PRO A 64 -3.86 -7.95 12.44
C PRO A 64 -2.47 -7.48 12.87
N LEU A 65 -2.36 -6.64 13.92
CA LEU A 65 -1.08 -6.08 14.36
C LEU A 65 -0.09 -7.15 14.87
N MET A 66 -0.57 -8.27 15.42
CA MET A 66 0.28 -9.37 15.89
C MET A 66 1.11 -10.01 14.77
N LYS A 67 0.72 -9.85 13.50
CA LYS A 67 1.54 -10.27 12.35
C LYS A 67 2.88 -9.54 12.29
N MET A 68 2.99 -8.37 12.91
CA MET A 68 4.21 -7.58 12.99
C MET A 68 5.11 -7.92 14.19
N MET A 69 4.80 -8.94 15.00
CA MET A 69 5.70 -9.39 16.07
C MET A 69 7.17 -9.58 15.63
N PRO A 70 7.48 -10.10 14.43
CA PRO A 70 8.87 -10.20 13.95
C PRO A 70 9.57 -8.85 13.72
N CYS A 71 8.82 -7.75 13.66
CA CYS A 71 9.36 -6.39 13.52
C CYS A 71 9.86 -5.79 14.83
N THR A 72 9.47 -6.34 15.98
CA THR A 72 9.73 -5.79 17.32
C THR A 72 11.20 -5.39 17.50
N GLY A 73 12.15 -6.29 17.21
CA GLY A 73 13.58 -6.01 17.32
C GLY A 73 14.05 -4.86 16.42
N PHE A 74 13.59 -4.80 15.17
CA PHE A 74 13.90 -3.67 14.28
C PHE A 74 13.31 -2.35 14.79
N LEU A 75 12.10 -2.40 15.33
CA LEU A 75 11.36 -1.22 15.79
C LEU A 75 11.87 -0.67 17.12
N THR A 76 12.49 -1.47 17.98
CA THR A 76 12.89 -1.05 19.33
C THR A 76 14.40 -1.05 19.57
N ASN A 77 15.18 -1.84 18.83
CA ASN A 77 16.62 -1.98 19.05
C ASN A 77 17.42 -1.31 17.93
N ALA A 78 18.12 -0.22 18.28
CA ALA A 78 18.95 0.54 17.35
C ALA A 78 20.02 -0.30 16.64
N SER A 79 20.53 -1.35 17.29
CA SER A 79 21.55 -2.25 16.73
C SER A 79 21.04 -3.14 15.60
N VAL A 80 19.72 -3.32 15.47
CA VAL A 80 19.11 -4.02 14.33
C VAL A 80 18.94 -3.01 13.20
N THR A 81 19.79 -3.09 12.17
CA THR A 81 19.84 -2.09 11.08
C THR A 81 18.87 -2.38 9.94
N GLU A 82 18.45 -3.64 9.79
CA GLU A 82 17.59 -4.09 8.70
C GLU A 82 16.32 -4.74 9.24
N ALA A 83 15.20 -4.54 8.54
CA ALA A 83 13.95 -5.21 8.85
C ALA A 83 14.06 -6.69 8.41
N PRO A 84 13.83 -7.67 9.31
CA PRO A 84 13.85 -9.08 8.94
C PRO A 84 12.83 -9.39 7.84
N SER A 85 13.09 -10.37 6.97
CA SER A 85 12.13 -10.78 5.93
C SER A 85 10.77 -11.17 6.50
N ALA A 86 10.74 -11.83 7.66
CA ALA A 86 9.53 -12.15 8.40
C ALA A 86 8.77 -10.89 8.88
N CYS A 87 9.48 -9.81 9.21
CA CYS A 87 8.85 -8.53 9.53
C CYS A 87 8.14 -7.95 8.31
N CYS A 88 8.81 -7.89 7.15
CA CYS A 88 8.18 -7.38 5.94
C CYS A 88 6.99 -8.22 5.47
N LYS A 89 7.07 -9.56 5.59
CA LYS A 89 5.94 -10.45 5.32
C LYS A 89 4.76 -10.17 6.27
N GLY A 90 5.04 -9.98 7.55
CA GLY A 90 4.04 -9.61 8.54
C GLY A 90 3.38 -8.27 8.22
N PHE A 91 4.18 -7.24 7.98
CA PHE A 91 3.74 -5.90 7.62
C PHE A 91 2.89 -5.86 6.35
N SER A 92 3.30 -6.56 5.28
CA SER A 92 2.49 -6.66 4.05
C SER A 92 1.15 -7.33 4.34
N SER A 93 1.16 -8.46 5.05
CA SER A 93 -0.06 -9.23 5.33
C SER A 93 -1.09 -8.46 6.15
N VAL A 94 -0.69 -7.52 7.02
CA VAL A 94 -1.68 -6.64 7.66
C VAL A 94 -2.42 -5.82 6.62
N ALA A 95 -1.71 -5.17 5.70
CA ALA A 95 -2.32 -4.35 4.65
C ALA A 95 -3.16 -5.19 3.67
N ASP A 96 -2.59 -6.31 3.22
CA ASP A 96 -3.23 -7.21 2.25
C ASP A 96 -4.52 -7.84 2.80
N ASP A 97 -4.60 -8.08 4.11
CA ASP A 97 -5.78 -8.65 4.77
C ASP A 97 -6.81 -7.61 5.21
N GLY A 98 -6.73 -6.37 4.71
CA GLY A 98 -7.64 -5.27 5.06
C GLY A 98 -7.33 -4.58 6.39
N GLY A 99 -6.24 -4.98 7.05
CA GLY A 99 -5.78 -4.50 8.35
C GLY A 99 -5.09 -3.14 8.37
N ALA A 100 -4.94 -2.46 7.22
CA ALA A 100 -4.15 -1.24 7.11
C ALA A 100 -4.63 -0.11 8.05
N ILE A 101 -5.95 0.02 8.27
CA ILE A 101 -6.53 0.99 9.23
C ILE A 101 -6.00 0.80 10.66
N CYS A 102 -5.58 -0.41 11.04
CA CYS A 102 -5.04 -0.67 12.38
C CYS A 102 -3.68 -0.01 12.62
N TYR A 103 -2.98 0.44 11.58
CA TYR A 103 -1.77 1.24 11.75
C TYR A 103 -2.06 2.64 12.32
N CYS A 104 -3.31 3.12 12.32
CA CYS A 104 -3.69 4.35 13.02
C CYS A 104 -3.34 4.25 14.52
N HIS A 105 -3.55 3.08 15.15
CA HIS A 105 -3.22 2.88 16.57
C HIS A 105 -1.72 2.97 16.85
N ILE A 106 -0.88 2.70 15.84
CA ILE A 106 0.55 2.88 15.97
C ILE A 106 0.86 4.37 16.04
N GLY A 107 0.35 5.17 15.08
CA GLY A 107 0.54 6.63 15.08
C GLY A 107 0.00 7.32 16.33
N ASN A 108 -1.08 6.81 16.91
CA ASN A 108 -1.66 7.33 18.16
C ASN A 108 -0.87 6.92 19.42
N GLY A 109 0.10 6.01 19.30
CA GLY A 109 0.94 5.54 20.41
C GLY A 109 0.31 4.45 21.28
N ASP A 110 -0.88 3.96 20.93
CA ASP A 110 -1.58 2.92 21.68
C ASP A 110 -0.81 1.59 21.62
N VAL A 111 -0.27 1.25 20.45
CA VAL A 111 0.49 0.01 20.22
C VAL A 111 1.88 0.07 20.84
N ALA A 112 2.46 1.26 21.01
CA ALA A 112 3.79 1.40 21.61
C ALA A 112 3.83 0.91 23.06
N LYS A 113 2.69 0.94 23.77
CA LYS A 113 2.53 0.40 25.13
C LYS A 113 2.55 -1.13 25.19
N LEU A 114 2.36 -1.78 24.04
CA LEU A 114 2.27 -3.24 23.92
C LEU A 114 3.62 -3.85 23.53
N LEU A 115 4.62 -3.02 23.23
CA LEU A 115 5.97 -3.46 22.91
C LEU A 115 6.83 -3.59 24.18
N PRO A 116 7.83 -4.49 24.17
CA PRO A 116 8.75 -4.67 25.30
C PRO A 116 9.66 -3.46 25.55
N ALA A 117 9.72 -2.51 24.61
CA ALA A 117 10.51 -1.30 24.69
C ALA A 117 9.88 -0.20 23.82
N PRO A 118 10.23 1.09 24.04
CA PRO A 118 9.70 2.20 23.24
C PRO A 118 9.91 1.99 21.74
N MET A 119 8.84 2.17 20.97
CA MET A 119 8.90 2.07 19.51
C MET A 119 9.66 3.25 18.92
N ASN A 120 10.54 2.99 17.96
CA ASN A 120 11.09 4.00 17.08
C ASN A 120 10.11 4.26 15.91
N PHE A 121 9.31 5.32 16.01
CA PHE A 121 8.33 5.67 14.99
C PHE A 121 8.94 5.95 13.62
N THR A 122 10.15 6.52 13.56
CA THR A 122 10.86 6.74 12.29
C THR A 122 11.11 5.42 11.56
N ARG A 123 11.44 4.35 12.29
CA ARG A 123 11.61 3.00 11.73
C ARG A 123 10.29 2.35 11.33
N MET A 124 9.22 2.58 12.07
CA MET A 124 7.88 2.13 11.66
C MET A 124 7.47 2.76 10.33
N TYR A 125 7.57 4.09 10.21
CA TYR A 125 7.18 4.81 9.00
C TYR A 125 8.12 4.57 7.80
N SER A 126 9.31 3.97 8.02
CA SER A 126 10.18 3.56 6.91
C SER A 126 9.84 2.16 6.36
N LEU A 127 9.07 1.33 7.07
CA LEU A 127 8.70 -0.02 6.64
C LEU A 127 8.03 -0.09 5.26
N PRO A 128 7.09 0.78 4.86
CA PRO A 128 6.54 0.76 3.51
C PRO A 128 7.63 0.80 2.43
N ARG A 129 8.65 1.64 2.62
CA ARG A 129 9.78 1.75 1.68
C ARG A 129 10.72 0.54 1.75
N LEU A 130 11.09 0.12 2.97
CA LEU A 130 12.03 -1.00 3.18
C LEU A 130 11.45 -2.35 2.74
N CYS A 131 10.15 -2.54 2.91
CA CYS A 131 9.45 -3.78 2.56
C CYS A 131 8.81 -3.73 1.18
N HIS A 132 8.93 -2.62 0.45
CA HIS A 132 8.33 -2.42 -0.87
C HIS A 132 6.79 -2.62 -0.89
N VAL A 133 6.11 -2.19 0.18
CA VAL A 133 4.66 -2.30 0.34
C VAL A 133 4.01 -0.95 0.05
N ILE A 134 3.06 -0.92 -0.87
CA ILE A 134 2.25 0.27 -1.14
C ILE A 134 1.00 0.22 -0.26
N ILE A 135 0.96 1.07 0.76
CA ILE A 135 -0.26 1.28 1.55
C ILE A 135 -1.03 2.45 0.95
N ARG A 136 -2.28 2.17 0.59
CA ARG A 136 -3.22 3.14 0.04
C ARG A 136 -3.62 4.17 1.10
N LEU A 137 -3.58 5.45 0.75
CA LEU A 137 -3.87 6.54 1.69
C LEU A 137 -5.34 6.53 2.13
N GLU A 138 -6.21 5.98 1.29
CA GLU A 138 -7.63 5.76 1.52
C GLU A 138 -7.86 4.88 2.77
N ALA A 139 -6.95 3.95 3.05
CA ALA A 139 -7.01 3.10 4.24
C ALA A 139 -6.87 3.88 5.56
N PHE A 140 -6.42 5.14 5.50
CA PHE A 140 -6.22 6.02 6.64
C PHE A 140 -7.23 7.18 6.70
N ALA A 141 -8.16 7.27 5.76
CA ALA A 141 -9.17 8.34 5.71
C ALA A 141 -10.02 8.43 7.00
N HIS A 142 -10.08 7.34 7.76
CA HIS A 142 -10.84 7.21 9.00
C HIS A 142 -9.95 7.08 10.25
N CYS A 143 -8.65 7.41 10.18
CA CYS A 143 -7.80 7.58 11.36
C CYS A 143 -8.24 8.83 12.14
N ASN A 144 -9.33 8.75 12.90
CA ASN A 144 -9.75 9.82 13.80
C ASN A 144 -9.77 9.32 15.25
N PRO A 145 -8.95 9.89 16.16
CA PRO A 145 -8.93 9.47 17.56
C PRO A 145 -10.25 9.71 18.31
N GLU A 146 -11.10 10.64 17.84
CA GLU A 146 -12.38 10.97 18.49
C GLU A 146 -13.60 10.20 17.98
N LYS A 147 -13.52 9.45 16.86
CA LYS A 147 -14.71 8.79 16.27
C LYS A 147 -14.40 7.47 15.60
N ASN A 148 -14.99 6.38 16.10
CA ASN A 148 -15.55 5.16 15.47
C ASN A 148 -15.07 4.66 14.08
N GLY A 149 -13.92 5.09 13.57
CA GLY A 149 -13.39 4.71 12.27
C GLY A 149 -12.29 3.66 12.35
N VAL A 150 -11.61 3.56 13.49
CA VAL A 150 -10.57 2.55 13.75
C VAL A 150 -11.18 1.48 14.66
N PRO A 151 -11.19 0.19 14.25
CA PRO A 151 -11.59 -0.90 15.14
C PRO A 151 -10.73 -0.91 16.41
N PRO A 152 -11.29 -1.22 17.59
CA PRO A 152 -10.53 -1.19 18.84
C PRO A 152 -9.34 -2.16 18.81
N ILE A 153 -8.29 -1.90 19.59
CA ILE A 153 -7.14 -2.82 19.72
C ILE A 153 -7.63 -4.21 20.13
N THR A 154 -8.37 -4.34 21.23
CA THR A 154 -8.95 -5.61 21.64
C THR A 154 -10.45 -5.64 21.38
N PRO A 155 -11.05 -6.81 21.10
CA PRO A 155 -12.50 -6.92 21.07
C PRO A 155 -13.10 -6.47 22.40
N PRO A 156 -14.30 -5.84 22.39
CA PRO A 156 -14.97 -5.47 23.63
C PRO A 156 -15.20 -6.74 24.48
N SER A 157 -14.86 -6.66 25.77
CA SER A 157 -15.13 -7.74 26.71
C SER A 157 -16.65 -8.00 26.74
N PRO A 158 -17.12 -9.26 26.69
CA PRO A 158 -18.54 -9.55 26.90
C PRO A 158 -18.94 -8.94 28.25
N SER A 159 -19.90 -8.02 28.25
CA SER A 159 -20.38 -7.38 29.49
C SER A 159 -20.74 -8.48 30.48
N ALA A 160 -20.07 -8.50 31.63
CA ALA A 160 -20.43 -9.40 32.72
C ALA A 160 -21.92 -9.20 33.05
N PRO A 161 -22.72 -10.26 33.20
CA PRO A 161 -24.13 -10.12 33.53
C PRO A 161 -24.25 -9.31 34.83
N SER A 162 -24.98 -8.21 34.77
CA SER A 162 -25.29 -7.36 35.91
C SER A 162 -25.87 -8.25 37.01
N SER A 163 -25.17 -8.38 38.14
CA SER A 163 -25.73 -9.06 39.30
C SER A 163 -27.01 -8.33 39.72
N PRO A 164 -28.13 -9.03 39.98
CA PRO A 164 -29.32 -8.38 40.51
C PRO A 164 -28.98 -7.71 41.84
N ALA A 165 -29.36 -6.45 42.00
CA ALA A 165 -29.23 -5.75 43.27
C ALA A 165 -30.17 -6.39 44.33
N PRO A 166 -29.76 -6.40 45.62
CA PRO A 166 -30.54 -6.97 46.72
C PRO A 166 -31.82 -6.19 47.03
#